data_AF-A0A7Y4SMH7-F1
#
_entry.id   AF-A0A7Y4SMH7-F1
#
_cell.length_a   1.000
_cell.length_b   1.000
_cell.length_c   1.000
_cell.angle_alpha   90.00
_cell.angle_beta   90.00
_cell.angle_gamma   90.00
#
_symmetry.space_group_name_H-M   'P 1'
#
loop_
_entity.id
_entity.type
_entity.pdbx_description
1 polymer ?
#
loop_
_entity_poly.entity_id
_entity_poly.type
_entity_poly.pdbx_seq_one_letter_code
_entity_poly.pdbx_strand_id
1 'polypeptide(L)'
;MSLLTSWLKSPPPDAAVEIGATRVAAAVLGSRGSAFTLLGHAVETLPAGAVAPSIAGHNIVDRGAVTAAVRGVLGRMGTRVARVALVLPDATAKVSLIHFDTVPAKRDDLDQLVRWQVRKSAPFAIDEACVSYTACARSADGGGDFVVVLAKRSVIEEYERACADAGVYAGLVDLTSLSVVNLILGSSSGSAGDWLAVYMRPDDTSIAIVRDGHVIFFRNLPESENDTLADLVHQTTMYYQDRLAGSGFSRVLLGGAGRTPDAVAEARRGLEDRLGARVEPIDPLSVAVPSDRIGASPELLDILAPLTGVLLRTQREAIAV
;
A
#
# COMPACT_ATOMS: atom_id res chain seq x y z
N MET A 1 -12.16 -17.65 23.56
CA MET A 1 -10.74 -17.42 23.22
C MET A 1 -9.93 -17.45 24.52
N SER A 2 -8.80 -18.17 24.54
CA SER A 2 -7.96 -18.26 25.75
C SER A 2 -7.23 -16.93 25.97
N LEU A 3 -7.33 -16.35 27.17
CA LEU A 3 -6.61 -15.14 27.60
C LEU A 3 -5.09 -15.23 27.39
N LEU A 4 -4.56 -16.46 27.35
CA LEU A 4 -3.14 -16.73 27.12
C LEU A 4 -2.70 -16.45 25.67
N THR A 5 -3.59 -16.63 24.68
CA THR A 5 -3.26 -16.35 23.27
C THR A 5 -3.30 -14.85 22.94
N SER A 6 -3.98 -14.02 23.74
CA SER A 6 -3.98 -12.56 23.55
C SER A 6 -2.75 -11.89 24.17
N TRP A 7 -2.16 -12.47 25.23
CA TRP A 7 -0.93 -11.97 25.86
C TRP A 7 0.33 -12.16 25.00
N LEU A 8 0.32 -13.16 24.12
CA LEU A 8 1.44 -13.48 23.21
C LEU A 8 1.37 -12.70 21.89
N LYS A 9 0.34 -11.86 21.69
CA LYS A 9 0.16 -11.08 20.46
C LYS A 9 0.67 -9.66 20.65
N SER A 10 1.53 -9.23 19.72
CA SER A 10 1.91 -7.82 19.61
C SER A 10 0.66 -6.95 19.46
N PRO A 11 0.51 -5.88 20.24
CA PRO A 11 -0.62 -4.98 20.08
C PRO A 11 -0.61 -4.33 18.69
N PRO A 12 -1.79 -4.04 18.12
CA PRO A 12 -1.90 -3.34 16.85
C PRO A 12 -1.23 -1.96 16.94
N PRO A 13 -0.78 -1.38 15.81
CA PRO A 13 -0.20 -0.05 15.79
C PRO A 13 -1.22 1.00 16.23
N ASP A 14 -0.75 2.03 16.93
CA ASP A 14 -1.57 3.14 17.44
C ASP A 14 -1.91 4.14 16.33
N ALA A 15 -1.03 4.27 15.33
CA ALA A 15 -1.16 5.20 14.22
C ALA A 15 -0.53 4.62 12.94
N ALA A 16 -0.88 5.19 11.78
CA ALA A 16 -0.12 5.01 10.56
C ALA A 16 0.74 6.25 10.27
N VAL A 17 1.92 6.03 9.73
CA VAL A 17 2.83 7.08 9.27
C VAL A 17 3.29 6.73 7.86
N GLU A 18 3.06 7.62 6.90
CA GLU A 18 3.62 7.56 5.55
C GLU A 18 4.85 8.47 5.48
N ILE A 19 5.97 7.93 4.99
CA ILE A 19 7.17 8.72 4.67
C ILE A 19 7.33 8.74 3.15
N GLY A 20 6.85 9.80 2.51
CA GLY A 20 6.97 10.03 1.07
C GLY A 20 8.23 10.81 0.70
N ALA A 21 8.42 11.07 -0.60
CA ALA A 21 9.55 11.87 -1.10
C ALA A 21 9.47 13.35 -0.69
N THR A 22 8.26 13.90 -0.62
CA THR A 22 8.00 15.33 -0.42
C THR A 22 7.26 15.66 0.87
N ARG A 23 6.83 14.65 1.64
CA ARG A 23 6.05 14.83 2.87
C ARG A 23 6.09 13.62 3.79
N VAL A 24 5.80 13.87 5.06
CA VAL A 24 5.41 12.85 6.04
C VAL A 24 3.95 13.09 6.42
N ALA A 25 3.16 12.04 6.47
CA ALA A 25 1.77 12.11 6.91
C ALA A 25 1.49 11.07 8.00
N ALA A 26 0.58 11.38 8.91
CA ALA A 26 0.12 10.44 9.92
C ALA A 26 -1.39 10.49 10.10
N ALA A 27 -1.97 9.35 10.48
CA ALA A 27 -3.38 9.24 10.82
C ALA A 27 -3.59 8.25 11.97
N VAL A 28 -4.64 8.49 12.75
CA VAL A 28 -5.11 7.61 13.82
C VAL A 28 -6.56 7.23 13.55
N LEU A 29 -6.85 5.93 13.57
CA LEU A 29 -8.21 5.42 13.51
C LEU A 29 -8.66 4.92 14.88
N GLY A 30 -9.89 5.25 15.24
CA GLY A 30 -10.65 4.61 16.28
C GLY A 30 -11.55 3.53 15.67
N SER A 31 -11.86 2.49 16.44
CA SER A 31 -12.87 1.50 16.09
C SER A 31 -14.02 1.58 17.09
N ARG A 32 -15.25 1.61 16.58
CA ARG A 32 -16.46 1.45 17.39
C ARG A 32 -17.38 0.42 16.72
N GLY A 33 -17.27 -0.83 17.16
CA GLY A 33 -17.96 -1.95 16.50
C GLY A 33 -17.35 -2.24 15.13
N SER A 34 -18.18 -2.30 14.09
CA SER A 34 -17.72 -2.51 12.71
C SER A 34 -17.34 -1.24 11.96
N ALA A 35 -17.56 -0.06 12.57
CA ALA A 35 -17.28 1.23 11.94
C ALA A 35 -15.92 1.77 12.41
N PHE A 36 -15.15 2.33 11.48
CA PHE A 36 -13.92 3.04 11.77
C PHE A 36 -14.16 4.54 11.76
N THR A 37 -13.47 5.25 12.66
CA THR A 37 -13.54 6.70 12.77
C THR A 37 -12.14 7.28 12.67
N LEU A 38 -11.93 8.24 11.77
CA LEU A 38 -10.68 8.98 11.72
C LEU A 38 -10.65 9.96 12.90
N LEU A 39 -9.78 9.69 13.88
CA LEU A 39 -9.66 10.47 15.12
C LEU A 39 -8.74 11.68 14.95
N GLY A 40 -7.77 11.60 14.04
CA GLY A 40 -6.82 12.67 13.79
C GLY A 40 -5.92 12.36 12.61
N HIS A 41 -5.43 13.42 11.97
CA HIS A 41 -4.44 13.34 10.91
C HIS A 41 -3.52 14.56 10.94
N ALA A 42 -2.33 14.41 10.36
CA ALA A 42 -1.36 15.49 10.27
C ALA A 42 -0.44 15.26 9.06
N VAL A 43 0.02 16.35 8.47
CA VAL A 43 0.94 16.34 7.33
C VAL A 43 2.04 17.36 7.58
N GLU A 44 3.28 16.98 7.29
CA GLU A 44 4.46 17.84 7.27
C GLU A 44 5.12 17.74 5.89
N THR A 45 5.50 18.87 5.31
CA THR A 45 6.27 18.90 4.07
C THR A 45 7.74 18.58 4.36
N LEU A 46 8.37 17.82 3.47
CA LEU A 46 9.81 17.58 3.50
C LEU A 46 10.54 18.50 2.51
N PRO A 47 11.78 18.91 2.82
CA PRO A 47 12.64 19.55 1.85
C PRO A 47 12.86 18.64 0.63
N ALA A 48 12.95 19.25 -0.55
CA ALA A 48 13.23 18.51 -1.78
C ALA A 48 14.54 17.72 -1.64
N GLY A 49 14.49 16.42 -1.97
CA GLY A 49 15.65 15.53 -1.86
C GLY A 49 15.94 15.00 -0.46
N ALA A 50 15.17 15.36 0.58
CA ALA A 50 15.32 14.77 1.92
C ALA A 50 15.08 13.25 1.92
N VAL A 51 14.16 12.80 1.06
CA VAL A 51 13.89 11.38 0.78
C VAL A 51 13.95 11.17 -0.73
N ALA A 52 14.75 10.21 -1.17
CA ALA A 52 14.89 9.79 -2.57
C ALA A 52 14.57 8.29 -2.67
N PRO A 53 13.30 7.91 -2.84
CA PRO A 53 12.90 6.51 -2.82
C PRO A 53 13.61 5.67 -3.88
N SER A 54 14.23 4.58 -3.45
CA SER A 54 14.91 3.62 -4.32
C SER A 54 14.78 2.22 -3.75
N ILE A 55 14.79 1.23 -4.65
CA ILE A 55 14.71 -0.19 -4.29
C ILE A 55 16.03 -0.72 -3.70
N ALA A 56 17.15 -0.08 -4.03
CA ALA A 56 18.49 -0.56 -3.65
C ALA A 56 19.43 0.54 -3.13
N GLY A 57 19.11 1.80 -3.42
CA GLY A 57 19.88 2.98 -3.00
C GLY A 57 19.67 3.37 -1.54
N HIS A 58 20.30 4.48 -1.16
CA HIS A 58 20.09 5.14 0.13
C HIS A 58 18.93 6.12 -0.01
N ASN A 59 17.87 5.93 0.77
CA ASN A 59 16.61 6.62 0.56
C ASN A 59 16.47 7.85 1.45
N ILE A 60 16.93 7.81 2.71
CA ILE A 60 16.81 8.95 3.63
C ILE A 60 18.08 9.80 3.60
N VAL A 61 18.13 10.79 2.71
CA VAL A 61 19.28 11.68 2.54
C VAL A 61 19.43 12.64 3.71
N ASP A 62 18.33 13.26 4.16
CA ASP A 62 18.31 14.14 5.34
C ASP A 62 17.50 13.50 6.47
N ARG A 63 18.17 12.68 7.28
CA ARG A 63 17.56 12.02 8.44
C ARG A 63 17.05 13.02 9.47
N GLY A 64 17.72 14.16 9.64
CA GLY A 64 17.32 15.17 10.62
C GLY A 64 15.95 15.77 10.27
N ALA A 65 15.77 16.16 9.00
CA ALA A 65 14.51 16.67 8.48
C ALA A 65 13.39 15.64 8.58
N VAL A 66 13.65 14.38 8.20
CA VAL A 66 12.63 13.31 8.28
C VAL A 66 12.22 13.03 9.72
N THR A 67 13.18 12.87 10.64
CA THR A 67 12.88 12.64 12.06
C THR A 67 12.10 13.81 12.67
N ALA A 68 12.44 15.06 12.32
CA ALA A 68 11.71 16.23 12.77
C ALA A 68 10.26 16.25 12.24
N ALA A 69 10.05 15.92 10.96
CA ALA A 69 8.73 15.83 10.35
C ALA A 69 7.89 14.70 10.98
N VAL A 70 8.47 13.52 11.20
CA VAL A 70 7.79 12.41 11.91
C VAL A 70 7.39 12.83 13.33
N ARG A 71 8.27 13.48 14.08
CA ARG A 71 7.94 14.01 15.41
C ARG A 71 6.84 15.07 15.34
N GLY A 72 6.86 15.93 14.32
CA GLY A 72 5.87 16.97 14.08
C GLY A 72 4.46 16.41 13.84
N VAL A 73 4.33 15.44 12.93
CA VAL A 73 3.02 14.80 12.68
C VAL A 73 2.50 14.05 13.89
N LEU A 74 3.37 13.31 14.60
CA LEU A 74 2.99 12.55 15.79
C LEU A 74 2.57 13.44 16.95
N GLY A 75 3.25 14.59 17.15
CA GLY A 75 2.89 15.57 18.18
C GLY A 75 1.49 16.18 18.00
N ARG A 76 0.93 16.12 16.79
CA ARG A 76 -0.43 16.61 16.47
C ARG A 76 -1.53 15.57 16.61
N MET A 77 -1.21 14.31 16.91
CA MET A 77 -2.21 13.24 16.99
C MET A 77 -3.11 13.34 18.25
N GLY A 78 -2.77 14.20 19.22
CA GLY A 78 -3.54 14.35 20.46
C GLY A 78 -3.50 13.13 21.40
N THR A 79 -2.77 12.08 21.01
CA THR A 79 -2.58 10.84 21.78
C THR A 79 -1.12 10.42 21.77
N ARG A 80 -0.71 9.64 22.77
CA ARG A 80 0.63 9.07 22.84
C ARG A 80 0.71 7.87 21.89
N VAL A 81 1.39 8.06 20.76
CA VAL A 81 1.71 7.01 19.80
C VAL A 81 3.04 6.36 20.20
N ALA A 82 3.05 5.03 20.36
CA ALA A 82 4.28 4.27 20.63
C ALA A 82 4.62 3.32 19.47
N ARG A 83 3.60 2.78 18.79
CA ARG A 83 3.74 1.84 17.67
C ARG A 83 3.07 2.40 16.43
N VAL A 84 3.76 2.33 15.29
CA VAL A 84 3.23 2.82 14.02
C VAL A 84 3.21 1.72 12.95
N ALA A 85 2.19 1.76 12.11
CA ALA A 85 2.22 1.16 10.78
C ALA A 85 2.92 2.14 9.84
N LEU A 86 4.07 1.76 9.34
CA LEU A 86 4.89 2.56 8.45
C LEU A 86 4.52 2.25 7.00
N VAL A 87 4.09 3.27 6.25
CA VAL A 87 3.82 3.18 4.82
C VAL A 87 5.00 3.77 4.06
N LEU A 88 5.58 2.96 3.17
CA LEU A 88 6.70 3.34 2.33
C LEU A 88 6.28 3.59 0.88
N PRO A 89 7.05 4.38 0.11
CA PRO A 89 6.86 4.52 -1.32
C PRO A 89 7.04 3.18 -2.04
N ASP A 90 6.26 2.95 -3.08
CA ASP A 90 6.27 1.69 -3.85
C ASP A 90 7.65 1.44 -4.48
N ALA A 91 8.36 2.50 -4.88
CA ALA A 91 9.72 2.42 -5.40
C ALA A 91 10.76 1.81 -4.44
N THR A 92 10.45 1.67 -3.15
CA THR A 92 11.34 1.07 -2.14
C THR A 92 11.35 -0.46 -2.14
N ALA A 93 10.39 -1.08 -2.82
CA ALA A 93 10.21 -2.51 -2.84
C ALA A 93 9.78 -2.98 -4.23
N LYS A 94 9.89 -4.27 -4.47
CA LYS A 94 9.34 -4.92 -5.65
C LYS A 94 8.23 -5.87 -5.22
N VAL A 95 7.11 -5.75 -5.91
CA VAL A 95 5.98 -6.67 -5.78
C VAL A 95 6.05 -7.65 -6.95
N SER A 96 5.81 -8.92 -6.68
CA SER A 96 5.83 -9.99 -7.67
C SER A 96 4.68 -10.96 -7.40
N LEU A 97 4.03 -11.41 -8.45
CA LEU A 97 3.00 -12.44 -8.39
C LEU A 97 3.61 -13.76 -8.81
N ILE A 98 3.49 -14.79 -7.99
CA ILE A 98 4.02 -16.12 -8.27
C ILE A 98 2.93 -17.18 -8.11
N HIS A 99 2.96 -18.15 -9.01
CA HIS A 99 2.11 -19.33 -8.98
C HIS A 99 2.92 -20.55 -8.57
N PHE A 100 2.36 -21.39 -7.72
CA PHE A 100 2.87 -22.73 -7.43
C PHE A 100 1.83 -23.78 -7.78
N ASP A 101 2.22 -24.82 -8.53
CA ASP A 101 1.35 -25.97 -8.82
C ASP A 101 1.05 -26.79 -7.55
N THR A 102 1.95 -26.75 -6.58
CA THR A 102 1.78 -27.42 -5.29
C THR A 102 2.41 -26.58 -4.19
N VAL A 103 1.59 -26.15 -3.23
CA VAL A 103 2.06 -25.36 -2.08
C VAL A 103 2.60 -26.29 -0.99
N PRO A 104 3.87 -26.15 -0.57
CA PRO A 104 4.41 -26.93 0.55
C PRO A 104 3.60 -26.72 1.83
N ALA A 105 3.33 -27.80 2.56
CA ALA A 105 2.60 -27.74 3.84
C ALA A 105 3.45 -27.13 4.97
N LYS A 106 4.78 -27.27 4.90
CA LYS A 106 5.71 -26.69 5.88
C LYS A 106 6.06 -25.27 5.48
N ARG A 107 5.96 -24.35 6.44
CA ARG A 107 6.25 -22.93 6.24
C ARG A 107 7.69 -22.67 5.81
N ASP A 108 8.66 -23.33 6.43
CA ASP A 108 10.08 -23.15 6.10
C ASP A 108 10.40 -23.57 4.66
N ASP A 109 9.75 -24.64 4.17
CA ASP A 109 9.91 -25.10 2.78
C ASP A 109 9.27 -24.10 1.81
N LEU A 110 8.09 -23.57 2.14
CA LEU A 110 7.44 -22.51 1.36
C LEU A 110 8.29 -21.23 1.33
N ASP A 111 8.86 -20.81 2.47
CA ASP A 111 9.75 -19.65 2.56
C ASP A 111 10.96 -19.78 1.63
N GLN A 112 11.60 -20.96 1.64
CA GLN A 112 12.73 -21.25 0.75
C GLN A 112 12.31 -21.24 -0.72
N LEU A 113 11.16 -21.82 -1.05
CA LEU A 113 10.64 -21.88 -2.42
C LEU A 113 10.29 -20.48 -2.95
N VAL A 114 9.60 -19.66 -2.15
CA VAL A 114 9.30 -18.26 -2.48
C VAL A 114 10.58 -17.48 -2.75
N ARG A 115 11.56 -17.56 -1.84
CA ARG A 115 12.87 -16.89 -2.00
C ARG A 115 13.61 -17.37 -3.25
N TRP A 116 13.57 -18.67 -3.54
CA TRP A 116 14.18 -19.22 -4.74
C TRP A 116 13.52 -18.69 -6.02
N GLN A 117 12.19 -18.62 -6.06
CA GLN A 117 11.42 -18.15 -7.20
C GLN A 117 11.70 -16.67 -7.52
N VAL A 118 11.75 -15.81 -6.50
CA VAL A 118 11.97 -14.37 -6.70
C VAL A 118 13.44 -13.99 -6.87
N ARG A 119 14.39 -14.90 -6.58
CA ARG A 119 15.84 -14.65 -6.64
C ARG A 119 16.30 -14.03 -7.96
N LYS A 120 15.81 -14.52 -9.10
CA LYS A 120 16.21 -13.99 -10.43
C LYS A 120 15.63 -12.61 -10.73
N SER A 121 14.55 -12.25 -10.05
CA SER A 121 13.84 -10.98 -10.27
C SER A 121 14.31 -9.87 -9.32
N ALA A 122 15.01 -10.21 -8.24
CA ALA A 122 15.50 -9.26 -7.25
C ALA A 122 16.66 -8.42 -7.82
N PRO A 123 16.66 -7.09 -7.64
CA PRO A 123 17.72 -6.22 -8.13
C PRO A 123 18.99 -6.20 -7.24
N PHE A 124 19.01 -7.03 -6.19
CA PHE A 124 20.10 -7.17 -5.22
C PHE A 124 20.13 -8.62 -4.72
N ALA A 125 21.15 -8.97 -3.93
CA ALA A 125 21.30 -10.32 -3.38
C ALA A 125 20.10 -10.69 -2.48
N ILE A 126 19.49 -11.85 -2.72
CA ILE A 126 18.29 -12.27 -1.99
C ILE A 126 18.51 -12.40 -0.47
N ASP A 127 19.75 -12.62 -0.03
CA ASP A 127 20.09 -12.73 1.40
C ASP A 127 20.05 -11.37 2.12
N GLU A 128 20.16 -10.27 1.37
CA GLU A 128 19.95 -8.90 1.83
C GLU A 128 18.46 -8.50 1.80
N ALA A 129 17.58 -9.35 1.29
CA ALA A 129 16.15 -9.05 1.17
C ALA A 129 15.39 -9.29 2.47
N CYS A 130 14.45 -8.41 2.76
CA CYS A 130 13.25 -8.72 3.53
C CYS A 130 12.19 -9.21 2.53
N VAL A 131 11.68 -10.42 2.74
CA VAL A 131 10.68 -11.05 1.88
C VAL A 131 9.43 -11.32 2.70
N SER A 132 8.29 -10.81 2.22
CA SER A 132 6.96 -11.07 2.77
C SER A 132 6.06 -11.57 1.65
N TYR A 133 5.10 -12.44 1.97
CA TYR A 133 4.16 -12.94 0.98
C TYR A 133 2.79 -13.18 1.59
N THR A 134 1.76 -13.05 0.76
CA THR A 134 0.36 -13.33 1.10
C THR A 134 -0.24 -14.24 0.06
N ALA A 135 -0.91 -15.30 0.51
CA ALA A 135 -1.67 -16.17 -0.39
C ALA A 135 -2.88 -15.43 -0.94
N CYS A 136 -3.06 -15.48 -2.25
CA CYS A 136 -4.17 -14.90 -2.97
C CYS A 136 -5.29 -15.95 -3.03
N ALA A 137 -5.35 -16.74 -4.09
CA ALA A 137 -6.27 -17.86 -4.19
C ALA A 137 -5.52 -19.19 -4.03
N ARG A 138 -6.14 -20.16 -3.34
CA ARG A 138 -5.74 -21.57 -3.44
C ARG A 138 -6.58 -22.24 -4.51
N SER A 139 -5.92 -22.93 -5.42
CA SER A 139 -6.59 -23.76 -6.40
C SER A 139 -7.01 -25.09 -5.78
N ALA A 140 -8.09 -25.68 -6.29
CA ALA A 140 -8.65 -26.92 -5.78
C ALA A 140 -7.73 -28.14 -6.01
N ASP A 141 -6.77 -28.03 -6.92
CA ASP A 141 -5.73 -29.01 -7.25
C ASP A 141 -4.50 -28.95 -6.32
N GLY A 142 -4.50 -28.05 -5.32
CA GLY A 142 -3.39 -27.88 -4.38
C GLY A 142 -2.38 -26.80 -4.78
N GLY A 143 -2.59 -26.14 -5.93
CA GLY A 143 -1.83 -24.97 -6.34
C GLY A 143 -2.25 -23.69 -5.60
N GLY A 144 -1.48 -22.62 -5.77
CA GLY A 144 -1.80 -21.34 -5.17
C GLY A 144 -1.01 -20.16 -5.73
N ASP A 145 -1.69 -19.02 -5.79
CA ASP A 145 -1.10 -17.74 -6.17
C ASP A 145 -0.67 -16.96 -4.94
N PHE A 146 0.46 -16.26 -5.05
CA PHE A 146 1.02 -15.47 -3.98
C PHE A 146 1.46 -14.10 -4.47
N VAL A 147 1.09 -13.06 -3.73
CA VAL A 147 1.74 -11.75 -3.82
C VAL A 147 2.96 -11.79 -2.92
N VAL A 148 4.13 -11.53 -3.50
CA VAL A 148 5.42 -11.47 -2.81
C VAL A 148 5.93 -10.04 -2.88
N VAL A 149 6.29 -9.50 -1.73
CA VAL A 149 6.95 -8.21 -1.59
C VAL A 149 8.39 -8.45 -1.16
N LEU A 150 9.33 -7.89 -1.92
CA LEU A 150 10.75 -7.92 -1.63
C LEU A 150 11.29 -6.50 -1.49
N ALA A 151 11.99 -6.23 -0.40
CA ALA A 151 12.63 -4.94 -0.13
C ALA A 151 14.05 -5.19 0.40
N LYS A 152 15.00 -4.30 0.09
CA LYS A 152 16.35 -4.43 0.62
C LYS A 152 16.32 -4.11 2.12
N ARG A 153 16.92 -4.98 2.95
CA ARG A 153 16.90 -4.83 4.41
C ARG A 153 17.45 -3.48 4.86
N SER A 154 18.55 -3.02 4.25
CA SER A 154 19.13 -1.72 4.58
C SER A 154 18.17 -0.55 4.32
N VAL A 155 17.35 -0.63 3.27
CA VAL A 155 16.35 0.40 2.95
C VAL A 155 15.26 0.43 4.03
N ILE A 156 14.74 -0.73 4.43
CA ILE A 156 13.74 -0.81 5.50
C ILE A 156 14.30 -0.26 6.82
N GLU A 157 15.52 -0.67 7.18
CA GLU A 157 16.20 -0.21 8.39
C GLU A 157 16.43 1.31 8.41
N GLU A 158 16.61 1.97 7.26
CA GLU A 158 16.73 3.44 7.20
C GLU A 158 15.45 4.12 7.72
N TYR A 159 14.28 3.69 7.23
CA TYR A 159 13.00 4.26 7.65
C TYR A 159 12.65 3.87 9.10
N GLU A 160 12.92 2.63 9.51
CA GLU A 160 12.72 2.21 10.90
C GLU A 160 13.56 3.04 11.87
N ARG A 161 14.82 3.36 11.51
CA ARG A 161 15.69 4.22 12.32
C ARG A 161 15.16 5.65 12.42
N ALA A 162 14.63 6.22 11.33
CA ALA A 162 14.00 7.54 11.37
C ALA A 162 12.78 7.57 12.32
N CYS A 163 11.97 6.50 12.33
CA CYS A 163 10.90 6.33 13.31
C CYS A 163 11.43 6.18 14.75
N ALA A 164 12.48 5.37 14.95
CA ALA A 164 13.09 5.16 16.26
C ALA A 164 13.68 6.45 16.85
N ASP A 165 14.34 7.28 16.03
CA ASP A 165 14.88 8.58 16.42
C ASP A 165 13.76 9.59 16.77
N ALA A 166 12.56 9.39 16.22
CA ALA A 166 11.35 10.13 16.60
C ALA A 166 10.66 9.58 17.86
N GLY A 167 11.15 8.46 18.42
CA GLY A 167 10.65 7.85 19.65
C GLY A 167 9.50 6.87 19.46
N VAL A 168 9.26 6.37 18.24
CA VAL A 168 8.21 5.40 17.93
C VAL A 168 8.78 4.13 17.29
N TYR A 169 8.08 3.02 17.49
CA TYR A 169 8.45 1.72 16.93
C TYR A 169 7.61 1.41 15.68
N ALA A 170 8.26 1.28 14.52
CA ALA A 170 7.61 0.80 13.29
C ALA A 170 7.40 -0.71 13.39
N GLY A 171 6.18 -1.13 13.73
CA GLY A 171 5.86 -2.54 13.98
C GLY A 171 5.30 -3.29 12.78
N LEU A 172 4.83 -2.54 11.78
CA LEU A 172 4.32 -3.05 10.52
C LEU A 172 4.85 -2.13 9.43
N VAL A 173 5.34 -2.70 8.33
CA VAL A 173 5.76 -1.94 7.16
C VAL A 173 4.90 -2.39 5.98
N ASP A 174 4.28 -1.44 5.30
CA ASP A 174 3.46 -1.68 4.11
C ASP A 174 3.84 -0.71 2.99
N LEU A 175 3.41 -1.02 1.78
CA LEU A 175 3.60 -0.14 0.61
C LEU A 175 2.37 0.71 0.39
N THR A 176 2.56 1.86 -0.22
CA THR A 176 1.48 2.83 -0.46
C THR A 176 0.35 2.22 -1.28
N SER A 177 0.67 1.63 -2.42
CA SER A 177 -0.34 1.04 -3.32
C SER A 177 -1.04 -0.18 -2.72
N LEU A 178 -0.32 -1.04 -2.00
CA LEU A 178 -0.90 -2.19 -1.31
C LEU A 178 -1.80 -1.76 -0.15
N SER A 179 -1.42 -0.70 0.55
CA SER A 179 -2.27 -0.09 1.57
C SER A 179 -3.56 0.45 0.95
N VAL A 180 -3.50 1.10 -0.21
CA VAL A 180 -4.68 1.54 -0.95
C VAL A 180 -5.55 0.35 -1.40
N VAL A 181 -4.96 -0.75 -1.85
CA VAL A 181 -5.69 -2.01 -2.11
C VAL A 181 -6.40 -2.49 -0.85
N ASN A 182 -5.74 -2.47 0.31
CA ASN A 182 -6.35 -2.85 1.60
C ASN A 182 -7.54 -1.94 1.97
N LEU A 183 -7.46 -0.64 1.65
CA LEU A 183 -8.60 0.27 1.82
C LEU A 183 -9.79 -0.16 0.95
N ILE A 184 -9.56 -0.43 -0.34
CA ILE A 184 -10.62 -0.84 -1.28
C ILE A 184 -11.25 -2.15 -0.82
N LEU A 185 -10.43 -3.14 -0.43
CA LEU A 185 -10.88 -4.43 0.12
C LEU A 185 -11.60 -4.31 1.47
N GLY A 186 -11.35 -3.22 2.21
CA GLY A 186 -12.04 -2.86 3.44
C GLY A 186 -13.43 -2.27 3.23
N SER A 187 -13.74 -1.79 2.02
CA SER A 187 -15.06 -1.25 1.68
C SER A 187 -16.09 -2.35 1.43
N SER A 188 -17.38 -2.03 1.57
CA SER A 188 -18.50 -2.97 1.37
C SER A 188 -18.57 -3.60 -0.02
N SER A 189 -17.91 -2.99 -1.00
CA SER A 189 -17.90 -3.43 -2.41
C SER A 189 -16.51 -3.90 -2.87
N GLY A 190 -15.58 -4.13 -1.95
CA GLY A 190 -14.18 -4.41 -2.26
C GLY A 190 -13.87 -5.81 -2.78
N SER A 191 -14.73 -6.79 -2.47
CA SER A 191 -14.39 -8.22 -2.62
C SER A 191 -15.05 -8.93 -3.81
N ALA A 192 -15.92 -8.26 -4.57
CA ALA A 192 -16.72 -8.92 -5.60
C ALA A 192 -16.27 -8.54 -7.02
N GLY A 193 -15.99 -9.55 -7.85
CA GLY A 193 -15.63 -9.39 -9.26
C GLY A 193 -14.24 -8.81 -9.48
N ASP A 194 -13.97 -8.47 -10.74
CA ASP A 194 -12.65 -8.00 -11.17
C ASP A 194 -12.62 -6.48 -11.25
N TRP A 195 -11.70 -5.84 -10.53
CA TRP A 195 -11.56 -4.39 -10.56
C TRP A 195 -10.13 -3.94 -10.82
N LEU A 196 -10.03 -2.79 -11.50
CA LEU A 196 -8.78 -2.10 -11.80
C LEU A 196 -8.62 -0.94 -10.82
N ALA A 197 -7.53 -0.91 -10.07
CA ALA A 197 -7.14 0.24 -9.27
C ALA A 197 -5.89 0.90 -9.86
N VAL A 198 -5.98 2.21 -10.08
CA VAL A 198 -4.88 3.07 -10.48
C VAL A 198 -4.64 4.08 -9.36
N TYR A 199 -3.42 4.12 -8.84
CA TYR A 199 -3.02 5.05 -7.80
C TYR A 199 -1.83 5.87 -8.29
N MET A 200 -2.06 7.17 -8.45
CA MET A 200 -1.08 8.12 -9.00
C MET A 200 -0.35 8.84 -7.87
N ARG A 201 0.95 9.06 -8.07
CA ARG A 201 1.76 9.97 -7.28
C ARG A 201 2.60 10.84 -8.21
N PRO A 202 3.15 11.95 -7.72
CA PRO A 202 4.03 12.79 -8.54
C PRO A 202 5.26 12.05 -9.10
N ASP A 203 5.71 10.99 -8.43
CA ASP A 203 6.94 10.25 -8.74
C ASP A 203 6.70 8.89 -9.38
N ASP A 204 5.51 8.30 -9.23
CA ASP A 204 5.17 6.98 -9.74
C ASP A 204 3.67 6.78 -9.92
N THR A 205 3.30 5.79 -10.74
CA THR A 205 1.92 5.29 -10.84
C THR A 205 1.89 3.79 -10.59
N SER A 206 1.03 3.37 -9.67
CA SER A 206 0.79 1.97 -9.33
C SER A 206 -0.54 1.52 -9.91
N ILE A 207 -0.54 0.36 -10.57
CA ILE A 207 -1.74 -0.31 -11.08
C ILE A 207 -1.85 -1.70 -10.46
N ALA A 208 -3.04 -2.01 -9.94
CA ALA A 208 -3.39 -3.34 -9.46
C ALA A 208 -4.69 -3.81 -10.11
N ILE A 209 -4.73 -5.10 -10.48
CA ILE A 209 -5.99 -5.78 -10.79
C ILE A 209 -6.26 -6.77 -9.67
N VAL A 210 -7.48 -6.72 -9.15
CA VAL A 210 -7.96 -7.62 -8.12
C VAL A 210 -9.16 -8.39 -8.65
N ARG A 211 -9.16 -9.70 -8.43
CA ARG A 211 -10.25 -10.63 -8.75
C ARG A 211 -10.72 -11.26 -7.46
N ASP A 212 -11.99 -11.09 -7.15
CA ASP A 212 -12.65 -11.70 -5.99
C ASP A 212 -11.88 -11.49 -4.66
N GLY A 213 -11.35 -10.28 -4.47
CA GLY A 213 -10.58 -9.91 -3.28
C GLY A 213 -9.09 -10.28 -3.31
N HIS A 214 -8.59 -10.88 -4.39
CA HIS A 214 -7.20 -11.29 -4.56
C HIS A 214 -6.48 -10.50 -5.66
N VAL A 215 -5.31 -9.95 -5.35
CA VAL A 215 -4.47 -9.28 -6.36
C VAL A 215 -3.96 -10.31 -7.37
N ILE A 216 -4.29 -10.13 -8.64
CA ILE A 216 -3.88 -11.00 -9.76
C ILE A 216 -2.92 -10.30 -10.72
N PHE A 217 -2.80 -8.99 -10.63
CA PHE A 217 -1.84 -8.19 -11.38
C PHE A 217 -1.38 -7.01 -10.53
N PHE A 218 -0.09 -6.71 -10.59
CA PHE A 218 0.47 -5.53 -9.96
C PHE A 218 1.62 -4.99 -10.81
N ARG A 219 1.63 -3.69 -11.02
CA ARG A 219 2.72 -2.99 -11.71
C ARG A 219 2.88 -1.60 -11.10
N ASN A 220 4.10 -1.25 -10.73
CA ASN A 220 4.47 0.11 -10.37
C ASN A 220 5.42 0.64 -11.45
N LEU A 221 5.13 1.82 -11.98
CA LEU A 221 6.01 2.53 -12.90
C LEU A 221 6.47 3.82 -12.25
N PRO A 222 7.78 4.11 -12.26
CA PRO A 222 8.24 5.47 -12.02
C PRO A 222 7.70 6.38 -13.12
N GLU A 223 7.37 7.61 -12.76
CA GLU A 223 6.90 8.62 -13.71
C GLU A 223 8.02 8.89 -14.74
N SER A 224 7.71 8.71 -16.03
CA SER A 224 8.65 8.91 -17.12
C SER A 224 8.02 9.74 -18.24
N GLU A 225 8.83 10.48 -19.00
CA GLU A 225 8.35 11.28 -20.13
C GLU A 225 7.87 10.44 -21.33
N ASN A 226 8.23 9.14 -21.36
CA ASN A 226 8.02 8.28 -22.52
C ASN A 226 6.76 7.41 -22.42
N ASP A 227 6.36 7.02 -21.21
CA ASP A 227 5.21 6.14 -20.98
C ASP A 227 4.03 6.96 -20.48
N THR A 228 2.96 7.05 -21.27
CA THR A 228 1.73 7.69 -20.80
C THR A 228 0.92 6.72 -19.92
N LEU A 229 0.13 7.27 -19.00
CA LEU A 229 -0.83 6.46 -18.24
C LEU A 229 -1.77 5.67 -19.16
N ALA A 230 -2.14 6.26 -20.31
CA ALA A 230 -3.00 5.60 -21.29
C ALA A 230 -2.33 4.35 -21.89
N ASP A 231 -1.03 4.40 -22.17
CA ASP A 231 -0.27 3.26 -22.67
C ASP A 231 -0.14 2.17 -21.59
N LEU A 232 0.13 2.59 -20.35
CA LEU A 232 0.22 1.67 -19.22
C LEU A 232 -1.10 0.92 -18.99
N VAL A 233 -2.22 1.63 -19.02
CA VAL A 233 -3.56 1.04 -18.86
C VAL A 233 -3.89 0.14 -20.04
N HIS A 234 -3.51 0.53 -21.25
CA HIS A 234 -3.70 -0.31 -22.43
C HIS A 234 -2.97 -1.64 -22.32
N GLN A 235 -1.66 -1.59 -22.02
CA GLN A 235 -0.84 -2.77 -21.84
C GLN A 235 -1.40 -3.67 -20.74
N THR A 236 -1.85 -3.06 -19.63
CA THR A 236 -2.45 -3.79 -18.51
C THR A 236 -3.76 -4.46 -18.91
N THR A 237 -4.62 -3.78 -19.66
CA THR A 237 -5.90 -4.32 -20.14
C THR A 237 -5.69 -5.46 -21.13
N MET A 238 -4.76 -5.31 -22.07
CA MET A 238 -4.39 -6.38 -23.01
C MET A 238 -3.84 -7.60 -22.26
N TYR A 239 -2.92 -7.40 -21.33
CA TYR A 239 -2.39 -8.50 -20.51
C TYR A 239 -3.49 -9.19 -19.70
N TYR A 240 -4.41 -8.43 -19.12
CA TYR A 240 -5.54 -8.96 -18.37
C TYR A 240 -6.44 -9.86 -19.22
N GLN A 241 -6.77 -9.43 -20.44
CA GLN A 241 -7.59 -10.20 -21.37
C GLN A 241 -6.85 -11.44 -21.88
N ASP A 242 -5.59 -11.28 -22.32
CA ASP A 242 -4.84 -12.33 -23.01
C ASP A 242 -4.24 -13.38 -22.07
N ARG A 243 -3.81 -12.97 -20.87
CA ARG A 243 -3.04 -13.82 -19.93
C ARG A 243 -3.81 -14.17 -18.67
N LEU A 244 -4.75 -13.34 -18.24
CA LEU A 244 -5.50 -13.54 -16.99
C LEU A 244 -6.97 -13.91 -17.23
N ALA A 245 -7.34 -14.22 -18.48
CA ALA A 245 -8.69 -14.59 -18.91
C ALA A 245 -9.76 -13.58 -18.45
N GLY A 246 -9.40 -12.29 -18.46
CA GLY A 246 -10.26 -11.19 -18.04
C GLY A 246 -11.38 -10.91 -19.04
N SER A 247 -12.63 -10.79 -18.55
CA SER A 247 -13.80 -10.48 -19.38
C SER A 247 -14.26 -9.01 -19.28
N GLY A 248 -13.48 -8.17 -18.59
CA GLY A 248 -13.81 -6.78 -18.28
C GLY A 248 -13.66 -6.47 -16.79
N PHE A 249 -13.69 -5.18 -16.44
CA PHE A 249 -13.65 -4.74 -15.04
C PHE A 249 -15.06 -4.35 -14.58
N SER A 250 -15.50 -4.88 -13.44
CA SER A 250 -16.73 -4.48 -12.77
C SER A 250 -16.62 -3.06 -12.21
N ARG A 251 -15.42 -2.64 -11.82
CA ARG A 251 -15.11 -1.31 -11.28
C ARG A 251 -13.73 -0.85 -11.74
N VAL A 252 -13.60 0.45 -11.98
CA VAL A 252 -12.33 1.11 -12.22
C VAL A 252 -12.18 2.22 -11.20
N LEU A 253 -11.12 2.15 -10.39
CA LEU A 253 -10.86 3.10 -9.32
C LEU A 253 -9.60 3.91 -9.64
N LEU A 254 -9.67 5.21 -9.39
CA LEU A 254 -8.55 6.15 -9.53
C LEU A 254 -8.44 7.02 -8.29
N GLY A 255 -7.24 7.15 -7.75
CA GLY A 255 -6.93 8.09 -6.67
C GLY A 255 -5.46 8.50 -6.66
N GLY A 256 -5.09 9.29 -5.67
CA GLY A 256 -3.76 9.86 -5.56
C GLY A 256 -3.63 11.17 -6.33
N ALA A 257 -2.41 11.71 -6.39
CA ALA A 257 -2.12 13.02 -6.93
C ALA A 257 -1.09 12.94 -8.06
N GLY A 258 -1.26 13.74 -9.12
CA GLY A 258 -0.24 13.87 -10.17
C GLY A 258 0.70 15.05 -9.96
N ARG A 259 1.62 15.26 -10.90
CA ARG A 259 2.56 16.41 -10.90
C ARG A 259 1.87 17.75 -11.12
N THR A 260 0.77 17.75 -11.88
CA THR A 260 -0.05 18.93 -12.14
C THR A 260 -1.40 18.80 -11.44
N PRO A 261 -2.06 19.91 -11.08
CA PRO A 261 -3.37 19.89 -10.44
C PRO A 261 -4.44 19.12 -11.24
N ASP A 262 -4.35 19.14 -12.57
CA ASP A 262 -5.34 18.53 -13.47
C ASP A 262 -4.99 17.08 -13.89
N ALA A 263 -3.79 16.59 -13.56
CA ALA A 263 -3.31 15.28 -14.02
C ALA A 263 -4.27 14.13 -13.70
N VAL A 264 -4.87 14.12 -12.50
CA VAL A 264 -5.81 13.09 -12.07
C VAL A 264 -7.14 13.21 -12.81
N ALA A 265 -7.60 14.43 -13.10
CA ALA A 265 -8.83 14.67 -13.85
C ALA A 265 -8.65 14.33 -15.35
N GLU A 266 -7.48 14.56 -15.92
CA GLU A 266 -7.10 14.10 -17.27
C GLU A 266 -7.00 12.58 -17.34
N ALA A 267 -6.31 11.97 -16.38
CA ALA A 267 -6.22 10.52 -16.22
C ALA A 267 -7.61 9.87 -16.15
N ARG A 268 -8.52 10.44 -15.34
CA ARG A 268 -9.90 9.97 -15.22
C ARG A 268 -10.61 9.95 -16.57
N ARG A 269 -10.59 11.08 -17.29
CA ARG A 269 -11.23 11.19 -18.62
C ARG A 269 -10.64 10.19 -19.61
N GLY A 270 -9.32 10.08 -19.68
CA GLY A 270 -8.65 9.13 -20.56
C GLY A 270 -8.96 7.66 -20.24
N LEU A 271 -9.11 7.32 -18.95
CA LEU A 271 -9.55 5.99 -18.52
C LEU A 271 -11.00 5.71 -18.88
N GLU A 272 -11.91 6.67 -18.67
CA GLU A 272 -13.33 6.53 -19.01
C GLU A 272 -13.53 6.35 -20.52
N ASP A 273 -12.88 7.18 -21.33
CA ASP A 273 -12.94 7.10 -22.79
C ASP A 273 -12.42 5.76 -23.31
N ARG A 274 -11.35 5.23 -22.70
CA ARG A 274 -10.69 4.00 -23.16
C ARG A 274 -11.39 2.72 -22.70
N LEU A 275 -11.86 2.69 -21.47
CA LEU A 275 -12.48 1.51 -20.87
C LEU A 275 -14.00 1.47 -21.09
N GLY A 276 -14.61 2.58 -21.52
CA GLY A 276 -16.06 2.68 -21.69
C GLY A 276 -16.83 2.51 -20.37
N ALA A 277 -16.16 2.72 -19.24
CA ALA A 277 -16.69 2.52 -17.90
C ALA A 277 -16.40 3.75 -17.04
N ARG A 278 -17.32 4.08 -16.13
CA ARG A 278 -17.15 5.16 -15.17
C ARG A 278 -15.97 4.87 -14.24
N VAL A 279 -15.12 5.87 -14.01
CA VAL A 279 -14.00 5.75 -13.09
C VAL A 279 -14.38 6.34 -11.74
N GLU A 280 -14.41 5.50 -10.72
CA GLU A 280 -14.73 5.85 -9.34
C GLU A 280 -13.52 6.48 -8.64
N PRO A 281 -13.69 7.52 -7.81
CA PRO A 281 -12.61 7.99 -6.95
C PRO A 281 -12.32 6.99 -5.82
N ILE A 282 -11.06 6.85 -5.43
CA ILE A 282 -10.69 6.13 -4.20
C ILE A 282 -10.99 7.04 -3.01
N ASP A 283 -12.00 6.68 -2.22
CA ASP A 283 -12.46 7.49 -1.08
C ASP A 283 -12.20 6.78 0.26
N PRO A 284 -11.22 7.24 1.07
CA PRO A 284 -10.97 6.68 2.41
C PRO A 284 -12.15 6.89 3.38
N LEU A 285 -12.99 7.90 3.16
CA LEU A 285 -14.08 8.23 4.07
C LEU A 285 -15.28 7.28 3.91
N SER A 286 -15.31 6.51 2.82
CA SER A 286 -16.28 5.43 2.64
C SER A 286 -16.14 4.32 3.69
N VAL A 287 -14.98 4.21 4.33
CA VAL A 287 -14.69 3.21 5.36
C VAL A 287 -14.41 3.84 6.73
N ALA A 288 -13.70 4.97 6.77
CA ALA A 288 -13.35 5.67 8.00
C ALA A 288 -14.00 7.07 8.03
N VAL A 289 -15.13 7.18 8.72
CA VAL A 289 -15.87 8.45 8.81
C VAL A 289 -15.09 9.42 9.73
N PRO A 290 -14.84 10.67 9.34
CA PRO A 290 -14.20 11.65 10.21
C PRO A 290 -15.02 11.90 11.48
N SER A 291 -14.35 12.08 12.62
CA SER A 291 -15.03 12.50 13.86
C SER A 291 -15.64 13.91 13.74
N ASP A 292 -15.03 14.77 12.93
CA ASP A 292 -15.47 16.15 12.67
C ASP A 292 -15.95 16.33 11.23
N ARG A 293 -17.00 17.14 11.02
CA ARG A 293 -17.59 17.45 9.69
C ARG A 293 -16.76 18.42 8.85
N ILE A 294 -15.44 18.28 8.85
CA ILE A 294 -14.59 19.10 7.98
C ILE A 294 -14.71 18.52 6.55
N GLY A 295 -15.04 19.37 5.58
CA GLY A 295 -14.97 18.98 4.17
C GLY A 295 -13.53 18.56 3.85
N ALA A 296 -13.31 17.29 3.57
CA ALA A 296 -11.99 16.81 3.18
C ALA A 296 -11.70 17.29 1.75
N SER A 297 -10.59 18.00 1.58
CA SER A 297 -10.12 18.36 0.25
C SER A 297 -9.67 17.09 -0.50
N PRO A 298 -9.70 17.08 -1.85
CA PRO A 298 -9.20 15.94 -2.63
C PRO A 298 -7.77 15.54 -2.25
N GLU A 299 -6.89 16.52 -2.00
CA GLU A 299 -5.51 16.26 -1.60
C GLU A 299 -5.42 15.55 -0.24
N LEU A 300 -6.34 15.87 0.68
CA LEU A 300 -6.40 15.21 1.98
C LEU A 300 -6.90 13.76 1.84
N LEU A 301 -7.89 13.50 0.97
CA LEU A 301 -8.37 12.15 0.70
C LEU A 301 -7.25 11.25 0.15
N ASP A 302 -6.43 11.78 -0.75
CA ASP A 302 -5.28 11.05 -1.30
C ASP A 302 -4.24 10.73 -0.24
N ILE A 303 -3.97 11.67 0.68
CA ILE A 303 -3.06 11.43 1.82
C ILE A 303 -3.60 10.35 2.76
N LEU A 304 -4.91 10.39 3.02
CA LEU A 304 -5.53 9.48 3.97
C LEU A 304 -5.73 8.08 3.40
N ALA A 305 -5.80 7.90 2.09
CA ALA A 305 -6.05 6.61 1.46
C ALA A 305 -5.10 5.49 1.90
N PRO A 306 -3.76 5.62 1.75
CA PRO A 306 -2.84 4.58 2.20
C PRO A 306 -2.82 4.44 3.73
N LEU A 307 -2.91 5.54 4.48
CA LEU A 307 -2.89 5.52 5.95
C LEU A 307 -4.12 4.78 6.52
N THR A 308 -5.29 5.01 5.93
CA THR A 308 -6.53 4.33 6.33
C THR A 308 -6.45 2.85 5.97
N GLY A 309 -5.98 2.53 4.78
CA GLY A 309 -5.87 1.15 4.32
C GLY A 309 -4.96 0.27 5.16
N VAL A 310 -3.79 0.77 5.57
CA VAL A 310 -2.88 0.01 6.44
C VAL A 310 -3.47 -0.18 7.85
N LEU A 311 -4.18 0.81 8.38
CA LEU A 311 -4.84 0.69 9.68
C LEU A 311 -6.03 -0.29 9.65
N LEU A 312 -6.79 -0.32 8.55
CA LEU A 312 -7.85 -1.30 8.35
C LEU A 312 -7.32 -2.73 8.32
N ARG A 313 -6.18 -2.95 7.66
CA ARG A 313 -5.51 -4.25 7.62
C ARG A 313 -5.18 -4.75 9.02
N THR A 314 -4.54 -3.92 9.85
CA THR A 314 -4.12 -4.34 11.19
C THR A 314 -5.30 -4.63 12.11
N GLN A 315 -6.39 -3.87 11.98
CA GLN A 315 -7.61 -4.10 12.75
C GLN A 315 -8.36 -5.36 12.29
N ARG A 316 -8.39 -5.69 10.99
CA ARG A 316 -8.98 -6.95 10.51
C ARG A 316 -8.17 -8.17 10.94
N GLU A 317 -6.83 -8.11 10.88
CA GLU A 317 -5.96 -9.17 11.41
C GLU A 317 -6.15 -9.35 12.93
N ALA A 318 -6.48 -8.28 13.66
CA ALA A 318 -6.81 -8.35 15.08
C ALA A 318 -8.21 -8.95 15.36
N ILE A 319 -9.19 -8.75 14.48
CA ILE A 319 -10.60 -9.19 14.63
C ILE A 319 -10.85 -10.59 14.04
N ALA A 320 -10.12 -11.01 13.01
CA ALA A 320 -10.30 -12.29 12.31
C ALA A 320 -9.76 -13.51 13.08
N VAL A 321 -9.39 -13.35 14.36
CA VAL A 321 -8.86 -14.38 15.25
C VAL A 321 -9.63 -14.43 16.56
#